data_AF-A0A5C6M1Z7-F1
#
_entry.id   AF-A0A5C6M1Z7-F1
#
_cell.length_a   1.000
_cell.length_b   1.000
_cell.length_c   1.000
_cell.angle_alpha   90.00
_cell.angle_beta   90.00
_cell.angle_gamma   90.00
#
_symmetry.space_group_name_H-M   'P 1'
#
loop_
_entity.id
_entity.type
_entity.pdbx_description
1 polymer ?
#
loop_
_entity_poly.entity_id
_entity_poly.type
_entity_poly.pdbx_seq_one_letter_code
_entity_poly.pdbx_strand_id
1 'polypeptide(L)'
;LVLDEVETIQRVRSDVRDKSLNALRQLMDEVDGGRFPGLYLVVTGTPAFFEGPQGVQRLEPLAQRLYVDFQTEERFDNPRAVQIRLPGFSIERLTLVGRRVREIYESHASDAGRIRERCNDDCIRQLADAVTGRLGGKVGVAPRIFLKKLVGDVLDRIDQFADFDPAKDYHLTIAETELNRLERQAMGATDVDEIELES
;
A
#
# COMPACT_ATOMS: atom_id res chain seq x y z
N LEU A 1 2.79 11.48 -16.31
CA LEU A 1 1.51 11.88 -15.66
C LEU A 1 1.03 10.70 -14.82
N VAL A 2 0.65 10.96 -13.57
CA VAL A 2 0.07 9.94 -12.67
C VAL A 2 -1.39 10.31 -12.41
N LEU A 3 -2.29 9.36 -12.65
CA LEU A 3 -3.68 9.43 -12.25
C LEU A 3 -3.88 8.45 -11.09
N ASP A 4 -4.08 8.97 -9.90
CA ASP A 4 -4.19 8.16 -8.68
C ASP A 4 -5.64 8.02 -8.21
N GLU A 5 -5.90 6.94 -7.47
CA GLU A 5 -7.21 6.56 -6.91
C GLU A 5 -8.35 6.63 -7.96
N VAL A 6 -8.13 6.08 -9.15
CA VAL A 6 -9.13 6.19 -10.23
C VAL A 6 -10.45 5.48 -9.92
N GLU A 7 -10.48 4.59 -8.93
CA GLU A 7 -11.73 4.00 -8.42
C GLU A 7 -12.71 5.05 -7.86
N THR A 8 -12.24 6.25 -7.51
CA THR A 8 -13.09 7.36 -7.07
C THR A 8 -14.12 7.76 -8.13
N ILE A 9 -13.81 7.53 -9.41
CA ILE A 9 -14.74 7.72 -10.55
C ILE A 9 -16.02 6.87 -10.36
N GLN A 10 -15.96 5.74 -9.66
CA GLN A 10 -17.14 4.91 -9.41
C GLN A 10 -18.16 5.59 -8.50
N ARG A 11 -17.74 6.59 -7.70
CA ARG A 11 -18.60 7.31 -6.74
C ARG A 11 -19.38 8.47 -7.36
N VAL A 12 -19.02 8.92 -8.57
CA VAL A 12 -19.73 10.03 -9.23
C VAL A 12 -20.98 9.54 -9.97
N ARG A 13 -21.84 10.49 -10.37
CA ARG A 13 -23.03 10.19 -11.17
C ARG A 13 -22.67 9.50 -12.48
N SER A 14 -23.58 8.69 -12.99
CA SER A 14 -23.37 7.85 -14.19
C SER A 14 -22.90 8.65 -15.41
N ASP A 15 -23.50 9.81 -15.68
CA ASP A 15 -23.17 10.65 -16.83
C ASP A 15 -21.75 11.21 -16.76
N VAL A 16 -21.30 11.60 -15.56
CA VAL A 16 -19.94 12.08 -15.32
C VAL A 16 -18.95 10.93 -15.41
N ARG A 17 -19.29 9.76 -14.85
CA ARG A 17 -18.46 8.56 -14.92
C ARG A 17 -18.20 8.12 -16.37
N ASP A 18 -19.25 8.06 -17.20
CA ASP A 18 -19.13 7.68 -18.61
C ASP A 18 -18.23 8.65 -19.38
N LYS A 19 -18.34 9.94 -19.11
CA LYS A 19 -17.43 10.97 -19.65
C LYS A 19 -15.99 10.77 -19.18
N SER A 20 -15.77 10.50 -17.89
CA SER A 20 -14.43 10.26 -17.34
C SER A 20 -13.76 9.02 -17.94
N LEU A 21 -14.49 7.92 -18.10
CA LEU A 21 -13.97 6.71 -18.74
C LEU A 21 -13.61 6.96 -20.21
N ASN A 22 -14.45 7.70 -20.94
CA ASN A 22 -14.15 8.05 -22.33
C ASN A 22 -12.95 9.02 -22.44
N ALA A 23 -12.82 9.97 -21.51
CA ALA A 23 -11.67 10.86 -21.44
C ALA A 23 -10.36 10.08 -21.18
N LEU A 24 -10.39 9.09 -20.29
CA LEU A 24 -9.24 8.20 -20.05
C LEU A 24 -8.87 7.41 -21.31
N ARG A 25 -9.86 6.81 -21.99
CA ARG A 25 -9.66 6.11 -23.27
C ARG A 25 -9.05 7.02 -24.33
N GLN A 26 -9.55 8.25 -24.47
CA GLN A 26 -9.00 9.25 -25.39
C GLN A 26 -7.56 9.59 -25.02
N LEU A 27 -7.26 9.89 -23.76
CA LEU A 27 -5.91 10.21 -23.32
C LEU A 27 -4.92 9.07 -23.67
N MET A 28 -5.31 7.81 -23.47
CA MET A 28 -4.48 6.67 -23.87
C MET A 28 -4.22 6.63 -25.38
N ASP A 29 -5.25 6.83 -26.22
CA ASP A 29 -5.09 6.89 -27.68
C ASP A 29 -4.24 8.09 -28.13
N GLU A 30 -4.28 9.21 -27.41
CA GLU A 30 -3.44 10.38 -27.70
C GLU A 30 -1.97 10.11 -27.38
N VAL A 31 -1.70 9.43 -26.25
CA VAL A 31 -0.36 9.00 -25.86
C VAL A 31 0.19 7.97 -26.84
N ASP A 32 -0.57 6.91 -27.13
CA ASP A 32 -0.18 5.86 -28.08
C ASP A 32 0.04 6.40 -29.50
N GLY A 33 -0.82 7.32 -29.94
CA GLY A 33 -0.69 8.02 -31.22
C GLY A 33 0.44 9.06 -31.29
N GLY A 34 1.27 9.19 -30.25
CA GLY A 34 2.44 10.07 -30.25
C GLY A 34 2.12 11.57 -30.18
N ARG A 35 0.89 11.95 -29.82
CA ARG A 35 0.48 13.37 -29.68
C ARG A 35 1.10 14.05 -28.46
N PHE A 36 1.55 13.25 -27.50
CA PHE A 36 2.34 13.69 -26.35
C PHE A 36 3.70 12.96 -26.30
N PRO A 37 4.69 13.35 -27.13
CA PRO A 37 6.00 12.70 -27.14
C PRO A 37 6.68 12.72 -25.77
N GLY A 38 7.17 11.56 -25.32
CA GLY A 38 7.84 11.42 -24.01
C GLY A 38 6.90 11.37 -22.80
N LEU A 39 5.59 11.46 -23.00
CA LEU A 39 4.64 11.32 -21.90
C LEU A 39 4.44 9.85 -21.52
N TYR A 40 4.80 9.50 -20.28
CA TYR A 40 4.43 8.24 -19.66
C TYR A 40 3.19 8.43 -18.78
N LEU A 41 2.14 7.64 -19.04
CA LEU A 41 0.90 7.65 -18.27
C LEU A 41 0.90 6.47 -17.28
N VAL A 42 0.78 6.78 -15.98
CA VAL A 42 0.60 5.80 -14.91
C VAL A 42 -0.78 6.00 -14.31
N VAL A 43 -1.53 4.93 -14.18
CA VAL A 43 -2.86 4.92 -13.58
C VAL A 43 -2.85 3.96 -12.42
N THR A 44 -3.20 4.43 -11.23
CA THR A 44 -3.28 3.62 -10.02
C THR A 44 -4.70 3.59 -9.50
N GLY A 45 -5.14 2.41 -9.07
CA GLY A 45 -6.44 2.22 -8.48
C GLY A 45 -6.65 0.78 -8.00
N THR A 46 -7.82 0.53 -7.44
CA THR A 46 -8.17 -0.80 -6.90
C THR A 46 -8.72 -1.75 -7.98
N PRO A 47 -8.69 -3.08 -7.75
CA PRO A 47 -9.31 -4.06 -8.66
C PRO A 47 -10.77 -3.74 -9.01
N ALA A 48 -11.52 -3.11 -8.09
CA ALA A 48 -12.89 -2.68 -8.33
C ALA A 48 -13.02 -1.76 -9.57
N PHE A 49 -12.01 -0.94 -9.88
CA PHE A 49 -12.02 -0.11 -11.08
C PHE A 49 -11.67 -0.90 -12.36
N PHE A 50 -10.72 -1.84 -12.30
CA PHE A 50 -10.25 -2.54 -13.50
C PHE A 50 -11.13 -3.73 -13.89
N GLU A 51 -11.71 -4.40 -12.90
CA GLU A 51 -12.48 -5.64 -13.06
C GLU A 51 -13.98 -5.43 -12.82
N GLY A 52 -14.34 -4.40 -12.05
CA GLY A 52 -15.73 -4.16 -11.65
C GLY A 52 -16.62 -3.64 -12.79
N PRO A 53 -17.93 -3.93 -12.75
CA PRO A 53 -18.89 -3.53 -13.78
C PRO A 53 -19.13 -2.01 -13.85
N GLN A 54 -18.77 -1.27 -12.79
CA GLN A 54 -18.85 0.19 -12.76
C GLN A 54 -17.52 0.88 -13.10
N GLY A 55 -16.47 0.12 -13.37
CA GLY A 55 -15.17 0.63 -13.75
C GLY A 55 -14.94 0.56 -15.26
N VAL A 56 -13.74 0.10 -15.64
CA VAL A 56 -13.27 -0.02 -17.02
C VAL A 56 -14.20 -0.89 -17.89
N GLN A 57 -14.79 -1.95 -17.32
CA GLN A 57 -15.71 -2.86 -18.01
C GLN A 57 -16.97 -2.16 -18.57
N ARG A 58 -17.28 -0.97 -18.05
CA ARG A 58 -18.42 -0.17 -18.51
C ARG A 58 -18.20 0.45 -19.89
N LEU A 59 -16.95 0.57 -20.33
CA LEU A 59 -16.55 1.07 -21.64
C LEU A 59 -15.68 0.03 -22.35
N GLU A 60 -16.31 -0.83 -23.16
CA GLU A 60 -15.65 -1.94 -23.86
C GLU A 60 -14.33 -1.56 -24.57
N PRO A 61 -14.24 -0.45 -25.33
CA PRO A 61 -12.99 -0.05 -25.98
C PRO A 61 -11.83 0.25 -25.00
N LEU A 62 -12.15 0.68 -23.78
CA LEU A 62 -11.16 0.90 -22.72
C LEU A 62 -10.78 -0.44 -22.07
N ALA A 63 -11.75 -1.31 -21.81
CA ALA A 63 -11.51 -2.65 -21.26
C ALA A 63 -10.57 -3.48 -22.14
N GLN A 64 -10.79 -3.48 -23.44
CA GLN A 64 -9.93 -4.19 -24.39
C GLN A 64 -8.48 -3.68 -24.40
N ARG A 65 -8.28 -2.37 -24.21
CA ARG A 65 -6.93 -1.76 -24.15
C ARG A 65 -6.19 -2.09 -22.88
N LEU A 66 -6.92 -2.19 -21.77
CA LEU A 66 -6.34 -2.47 -20.46
C LEU A 66 -6.26 -3.97 -20.16
N TYR A 67 -6.92 -4.83 -20.93
CA TYR A 67 -7.00 -6.26 -20.64
C TYR A 67 -5.61 -6.91 -20.45
N VAL A 68 -5.46 -7.61 -19.32
CA VAL A 68 -4.33 -8.48 -18.99
C VAL A 68 -4.91 -9.74 -18.35
N ASP A 69 -4.40 -10.91 -18.75
CA ASP A 69 -4.79 -12.18 -18.15
C ASP A 69 -3.96 -12.42 -16.87
N PHE A 70 -4.61 -12.31 -15.71
CA PHE A 70 -4.04 -12.59 -14.40
C PHE A 70 -4.39 -13.99 -13.85
N GLN A 71 -4.86 -14.93 -14.69
CA GLN A 71 -5.23 -16.29 -14.27
C GLN A 71 -4.02 -17.17 -13.87
N THR A 72 -2.81 -16.81 -14.30
CA THR A 72 -1.57 -17.53 -13.94
C THR A 72 -1.08 -17.17 -12.53
N GLU A 73 -0.13 -17.94 -11.99
CA GLU A 73 0.51 -17.63 -10.71
C GLU A 73 1.15 -16.23 -10.73
N GLU A 74 0.89 -15.42 -9.70
CA GLU A 74 1.28 -13.99 -9.66
C GLU A 74 2.78 -13.74 -9.84
N ARG A 75 3.62 -14.70 -9.42
CA ARG A 75 5.08 -14.60 -9.58
C ARG A 75 5.55 -14.60 -11.03
N PHE A 76 4.69 -14.99 -11.97
CA PHE A 76 4.96 -15.01 -13.41
C PHE A 76 4.22 -13.91 -14.18
N ASP A 77 3.55 -12.98 -13.49
CA ASP A 77 2.94 -11.82 -14.13
C ASP A 77 3.98 -11.05 -14.94
N ASN A 78 3.65 -10.70 -16.19
CA ASN A 78 4.58 -10.01 -17.08
C ASN A 78 4.74 -8.54 -16.66
N PRO A 79 5.93 -8.10 -16.22
CA PRO A 79 6.15 -6.72 -15.78
C PRO A 79 6.08 -5.69 -16.91
N ARG A 80 6.01 -6.14 -18.17
CA ARG A 80 5.83 -5.30 -19.36
C ARG A 80 4.38 -5.23 -19.85
N ALA A 81 3.45 -5.87 -19.15
CA ALA A 81 2.03 -5.78 -19.47
C ALA A 81 1.48 -4.37 -19.20
N VAL A 82 0.34 -4.04 -19.80
CA VAL A 82 -0.32 -2.74 -19.63
C VAL A 82 -0.89 -2.54 -18.22
N GLN A 83 -1.17 -3.64 -17.51
CA GLN A 83 -1.50 -3.65 -16.08
C GLN A 83 -0.43 -4.40 -15.30
N ILE A 84 -0.11 -3.90 -14.12
CA ILE A 84 0.79 -4.55 -13.17
C ILE A 84 -0.02 -4.80 -11.89
N ARG A 85 -0.23 -6.07 -11.55
CA ARG A 85 -0.82 -6.46 -10.27
C ARG A 85 0.21 -6.25 -9.17
N LEU A 86 -0.16 -5.45 -8.17
CA LEU A 86 0.67 -5.25 -6.99
C LEU A 86 0.24 -6.25 -5.91
N PRO A 87 1.09 -7.23 -5.58
CA PRO A 87 0.76 -8.19 -4.55
C PRO A 87 0.77 -7.53 -3.17
N GLY A 88 -0.01 -8.06 -2.24
CA GLY A 88 -0.07 -7.57 -0.87
C GLY A 88 1.29 -7.61 -0.16
N PHE A 89 1.41 -6.82 0.91
CA PHE A 89 2.60 -6.84 1.75
C PHE A 89 2.66 -8.13 2.58
N SER A 90 3.79 -8.83 2.47
CA SER A 90 4.20 -9.90 3.39
C SER A 90 5.19 -9.35 4.43
N ILE A 91 5.48 -10.13 5.48
CA ILE A 91 6.52 -9.79 6.46
C ILE A 91 7.87 -9.55 5.77
N GLU A 92 8.21 -10.35 4.76
CA GLU A 92 9.44 -10.20 3.99
C GLU A 92 9.47 -8.87 3.23
N ARG A 93 8.35 -8.48 2.59
CA ARG A 93 8.25 -7.19 1.88
C ARG A 93 8.28 -6.00 2.84
N LEU A 94 7.67 -6.10 4.02
CA LEU A 94 7.75 -5.05 5.05
C LEU A 94 9.15 -4.92 5.60
N THR A 95 9.81 -6.04 5.89
CA THR A 95 11.19 -6.06 6.36
C THR A 95 12.10 -5.42 5.32
N LEU A 96 11.91 -5.75 4.04
CA LEU A 96 12.66 -5.14 2.94
C LEU A 96 12.44 -3.62 2.89
N VAL A 97 11.18 -3.17 2.91
CA VAL A 97 10.86 -1.73 2.90
C VAL A 97 11.41 -1.04 4.15
N GLY A 98 11.31 -1.66 5.33
CA GLY A 98 11.84 -1.13 6.57
C GLY A 98 13.36 -0.94 6.52
N ARG A 99 14.10 -1.89 5.95
CA ARG A 99 15.55 -1.76 5.73
C ARG A 99 15.87 -0.59 4.82
N ARG A 100 15.14 -0.44 3.70
CA ARG A 100 15.32 0.70 2.79
C ARG A 100 15.02 2.03 3.44
N VAL A 101 13.97 2.09 4.26
CA VAL A 101 13.63 3.30 5.02
C VAL A 101 14.72 3.63 6.04
N ARG A 102 15.24 2.63 6.78
CA ARG A 102 16.39 2.82 7.68
C ARG A 102 17.61 3.35 6.92
N GLU A 103 17.97 2.75 5.79
CA GLU A 103 19.09 3.20 4.94
C GLU A 103 18.94 4.66 4.50
N ILE A 104 17.74 5.07 4.08
CA ILE A 104 17.44 6.46 3.70
C ILE A 104 17.54 7.37 4.94
N TYR A 105 16.96 6.95 6.06
CA TYR A 105 16.98 7.72 7.30
C TYR A 105 18.41 7.96 7.80
N GLU A 106 19.26 6.92 7.81
CA GLU A 106 20.67 6.98 8.22
C GLU A 106 21.46 8.06 7.49
N SER A 107 21.14 8.35 6.22
CA SER A 107 21.85 9.36 5.42
C SER A 107 21.67 10.80 5.94
N HIS A 108 20.67 11.03 6.79
CA HIS A 108 20.34 12.32 7.38
C HIS A 108 20.29 12.30 8.91
N ALA A 109 20.60 11.15 9.53
CA ALA A 109 20.61 10.98 10.98
C ALA A 109 21.78 11.72 11.63
N SER A 110 21.59 12.18 12.87
CA SER A 110 22.64 12.78 13.68
C SER A 110 23.70 11.76 14.07
N ASP A 111 23.28 10.52 14.32
CA ASP A 111 24.16 9.38 14.63
C ASP A 111 23.74 8.12 13.86
N ALA A 112 24.21 8.02 12.61
CA ALA A 112 23.97 6.86 11.76
C ALA A 112 24.54 5.54 12.34
N GLY A 113 25.57 5.61 13.18
CA GLY A 113 26.15 4.43 13.84
C GLY A 113 25.16 3.83 14.83
N ARG A 114 24.57 4.67 15.68
CA ARG A 114 23.56 4.25 16.66
C ARG A 114 22.28 3.74 16.00
N ILE A 115 21.84 4.35 14.89
CA ILE A 115 20.71 3.84 14.10
C ILE A 115 20.97 2.41 13.61
N ARG A 116 22.14 2.13 13.02
CA ARG A 116 22.49 0.78 12.54
C ARG A 116 22.58 -0.23 13.67
N GLU A 117 23.13 0.16 14.81
CA GLU A 117 23.30 -0.71 15.96
C GLU A 117 21.95 -1.05 16.62
N ARG A 118 21.12 -0.03 16.88
CA ARG A 118 19.88 -0.17 17.66
C ARG A 118 18.65 -0.53 16.82
N CYS A 119 18.62 -0.16 15.55
CA CYS A 119 17.59 -0.57 14.59
C CYS A 119 18.17 -1.57 13.59
N ASN A 120 18.72 -2.67 14.08
CA ASN A 120 19.23 -3.74 13.21
C ASN A 120 18.09 -4.47 12.45
N ASP A 121 18.45 -5.39 11.57
CA ASP A 121 17.48 -6.10 10.74
C ASP A 121 16.47 -6.95 11.55
N ASP A 122 16.89 -7.44 12.72
CA ASP A 122 16.03 -8.20 13.64
C ASP A 122 15.00 -7.28 14.32
N CYS A 123 15.40 -6.07 14.73
CA CYS A 123 14.49 -5.05 15.26
C CYS A 123 13.39 -4.72 14.24
N ILE A 124 13.77 -4.50 12.97
CA ILE A 124 12.82 -4.23 11.88
C ILE A 124 11.86 -5.40 11.68
N ARG A 125 12.38 -6.64 11.67
CA ARG A 125 11.56 -7.84 11.51
C ARG A 125 10.59 -8.02 12.68
N GLN A 126 11.06 -7.87 13.92
CA GLN A 126 10.22 -7.96 15.12
C GLN A 126 9.09 -6.92 15.11
N LEU A 127 9.37 -5.70 14.65
CA LEU A 127 8.33 -4.68 14.48
C LEU A 127 7.31 -5.10 13.41
N ALA A 128 7.77 -5.64 12.27
CA ALA A 128 6.88 -6.11 11.21
C ALA A 128 5.99 -7.27 11.69
N ASP A 129 6.56 -8.22 12.43
CA ASP A 129 5.84 -9.35 13.05
C ASP A 129 4.81 -8.84 14.06
N ALA A 130 5.19 -7.90 14.94
CA ALA A 130 4.31 -7.35 15.97
C ALA A 130 3.13 -6.58 15.36
N VAL A 131 3.37 -5.75 14.33
CA VAL A 131 2.30 -5.02 13.63
C VAL A 131 1.38 -6.01 12.91
N THR A 132 1.93 -7.02 12.24
CA THR A 132 1.14 -8.03 11.54
C THR A 132 0.28 -8.86 12.50
N GLY A 133 0.85 -9.26 13.65
CA GLY A 133 0.13 -10.02 14.68
C GLY A 133 -1.05 -9.24 15.28
N ARG A 134 -0.92 -7.91 15.45
CA ARG A 134 -2.00 -7.05 15.94
C ARG A 134 -3.12 -6.82 14.91
N LEU A 135 -2.87 -7.05 13.62
CA LEU A 135 -3.84 -6.89 12.53
C LEU A 135 -4.49 -8.22 12.10
N GLY A 136 -4.68 -9.15 13.05
CA GLY A 136 -5.44 -10.37 12.83
C GLY A 136 -4.72 -11.50 12.07
N GLY A 137 -3.40 -11.40 11.85
CA GLY A 137 -2.56 -12.47 11.29
C GLY A 137 -2.88 -12.92 9.85
N LYS A 138 -3.96 -12.43 9.24
CA LYS A 138 -4.33 -12.68 7.85
C LYS A 138 -3.66 -11.64 6.96
N VAL A 139 -2.81 -12.15 6.06
CA VAL A 139 -1.87 -11.39 5.25
C VAL A 139 -2.58 -10.40 4.31
N GLY A 140 -2.46 -9.12 4.67
CA GLY A 140 -2.91 -7.92 3.96
C GLY A 140 -2.36 -6.70 4.70
N VAL A 141 -1.08 -6.76 5.07
CA VAL A 141 -0.48 -5.92 6.12
C VAL A 141 -0.57 -4.45 5.74
N ALA A 142 -0.81 -3.58 6.73
CA ALA A 142 -0.85 -2.13 6.59
C ALA A 142 0.58 -1.55 6.57
N PRO A 143 1.23 -1.37 5.40
CA PRO A 143 2.59 -0.82 5.34
C PRO A 143 2.65 0.56 6.01
N ARG A 144 1.56 1.32 5.93
CA ARG A 144 1.45 2.66 6.51
C ARG A 144 1.64 2.65 8.03
N ILE A 145 1.00 1.74 8.76
CA ILE A 145 1.12 1.67 10.23
C ILE A 145 2.54 1.26 10.59
N PHE A 146 3.03 0.19 9.97
CA PHE A 146 4.41 -0.29 10.17
C PHE A 146 5.42 0.83 9.97
N LEU A 147 5.34 1.56 8.85
CA LEU A 147 6.25 2.66 8.53
C LEU A 147 6.14 3.83 9.50
N LYS A 148 4.93 4.20 9.94
CA LYS A 148 4.74 5.24 10.97
C LYS A 148 5.45 4.88 12.28
N LYS A 149 5.30 3.63 12.73
CA LYS A 149 5.94 3.13 13.96
C LYS A 149 7.44 3.03 13.80
N LEU A 150 7.92 2.53 12.67
CA LEU A 150 9.36 2.43 12.40
C LEU A 150 10.02 3.80 12.43
N VAL A 151 9.46 4.79 11.73
CA VAL A 151 10.07 6.12 11.66
C VAL A 151 9.88 6.88 12.98
N GLY A 152 8.64 7.12 13.39
CA GLY A 152 8.34 8.03 14.51
C GLY A 152 8.63 7.44 15.90
N ASP A 153 8.43 6.14 16.07
CA ASP A 153 8.54 5.53 17.40
C ASP A 153 9.87 4.77 17.62
N VAL A 154 10.59 4.43 16.54
CA VAL A 154 11.87 3.72 16.63
C VAL A 154 13.03 4.60 16.14
N LEU A 155 13.09 4.93 14.85
CA LEU A 155 14.24 5.65 14.27
C LEU A 155 14.43 7.05 14.88
N ASP A 156 13.36 7.84 14.96
CA ASP A 156 13.39 9.19 15.55
C ASP A 156 13.86 9.16 17.01
N ARG A 157 13.40 8.18 17.79
CA ARG A 157 13.77 8.07 19.21
C ARG A 157 15.21 7.61 19.39
N ILE A 158 15.70 6.69 18.55
CA ILE A 158 17.11 6.31 18.55
C ILE A 158 17.98 7.52 18.20
N ASP A 159 17.61 8.34 17.21
CA ASP A 159 18.42 9.51 16.82
C ASP A 159 18.38 10.62 17.89
N GLN A 160 17.24 10.82 18.56
CA GLN A 160 17.07 11.88 19.56
C GLN A 160 17.63 11.52 20.95
N PHE A 161 17.53 10.25 21.36
CA PHE A 161 17.87 9.81 22.71
C PHE A 161 18.97 8.74 22.68
N ALA A 162 20.15 9.09 23.19
CA ALA A 162 21.33 8.23 23.12
C ALA A 162 21.22 6.94 23.95
N ASP A 163 20.36 6.95 24.98
CA ASP A 163 20.11 5.84 25.90
C ASP A 163 18.89 4.99 25.51
N PHE A 164 18.10 5.40 24.52
CA PHE A 164 16.92 4.67 24.08
C PHE A 164 17.30 3.34 23.42
N ASP A 165 16.76 2.25 23.96
CA ASP A 165 16.93 0.90 23.46
C ASP A 165 15.57 0.33 23.03
N PRO A 166 15.27 0.24 21.72
CA PRO A 166 13.97 -0.25 21.23
C PRO A 166 13.61 -1.65 21.75
N ALA A 167 14.59 -2.49 22.08
CA ALA A 167 14.34 -3.83 22.61
C ALA A 167 13.80 -3.82 24.05
N LYS A 168 14.00 -2.72 24.80
CA LYS A 168 13.62 -2.59 26.21
C LYS A 168 12.54 -1.54 26.42
N ASP A 169 12.66 -0.41 25.74
CA ASP A 169 11.93 0.81 26.03
C ASP A 169 10.74 1.04 25.08
N TYR A 170 10.66 0.26 24.01
CA TYR A 170 9.57 0.37 23.04
C TYR A 170 8.57 -0.79 23.16
N HIS A 171 7.31 -0.41 23.31
CA HIS A 171 6.18 -1.33 23.25
C HIS A 171 5.23 -0.87 22.15
N LEU A 172 4.98 -1.77 21.19
CA LEU A 172 4.07 -1.48 20.09
C LEU A 172 2.66 -1.22 20.64
N THR A 173 2.18 -0.01 20.40
CA THR A 173 0.80 0.41 20.64
C THR A 173 0.22 0.95 19.34
N ILE A 174 -1.01 0.53 19.02
CA ILE A 174 -1.73 0.97 17.82
C ILE A 174 -3.09 1.46 18.30
N ALA A 175 -3.31 2.77 18.27
CA ALA A 175 -4.58 3.36 18.64
C ALA A 175 -5.59 3.23 17.48
N GLU A 176 -6.89 3.12 17.79
CA GLU A 176 -7.93 3.03 16.77
C GLU A 176 -7.95 4.21 15.80
N THR A 177 -7.57 5.39 16.30
CA THR A 177 -7.49 6.63 15.51
C THR A 177 -6.38 6.59 14.47
N GLU A 178 -5.38 5.72 14.65
CA GLU A 178 -4.31 5.54 13.66
C GLU A 178 -4.77 4.71 12.46
N LEU A 179 -5.87 3.97 12.59
CA LEU A 179 -6.35 2.97 11.66
C LEU A 179 -7.41 3.52 10.69
N ASN A 180 -7.23 3.20 9.41
CA ASN A 180 -8.27 3.41 8.42
C ASN A 180 -9.38 2.35 8.60
N ARG A 181 -10.46 2.48 7.81
CA ARG A 181 -11.62 1.58 7.93
C ARG A 181 -11.27 0.11 7.69
N LEU A 182 -10.41 -0.18 6.71
CA LEU A 182 -9.99 -1.54 6.36
C LEU A 182 -9.10 -2.14 7.44
N GLU A 183 -8.16 -1.35 7.96
CA GLU A 183 -7.26 -1.76 9.03
C GLU A 183 -8.02 -1.99 10.35
N ARG A 184 -9.03 -1.17 10.66
CA ARG A 184 -9.94 -1.41 11.80
C ARG A 184 -10.71 -2.71 11.66
N GLN A 185 -11.24 -3.00 10.48
CA GLN A 185 -11.94 -4.27 10.22
C GLN A 185 -10.99 -5.47 10.38
N ALA A 186 -9.74 -5.34 9.96
CA ALA A 186 -8.72 -6.38 10.16
C ALA A 186 -8.37 -6.59 11.65
N MET A 187 -8.33 -5.51 12.45
CA MET A 187 -8.11 -5.61 13.91
C MET A 187 -9.32 -6.18 14.65
N GLY A 188 -10.53 -5.74 14.31
CA GLY A 188 -11.76 -6.21 14.98
C GLY A 188 -12.12 -7.66 14.68
N ALA A 189 -11.63 -8.23 13.57
CA ALA A 189 -11.84 -9.65 13.24
C ALA A 189 -11.12 -10.63 14.19
N THR A 190 -10.32 -10.13 15.14
CA THR A 190 -9.74 -10.91 16.25
C THR A 190 -10.52 -10.80 17.56
N ASP A 191 -11.47 -9.87 17.67
CA ASP A 191 -12.30 -9.62 18.86
C ASP A 191 -13.69 -10.27 18.70
N VAL A 192 -13.71 -11.51 18.22
CA VAL A 192 -14.96 -12.24 17.88
C VAL A 192 -15.64 -12.85 19.11
N ASP A 193 -15.20 -12.50 20.32
CA ASP A 193 -15.92 -12.81 21.56
C ASP A 193 -16.96 -11.74 21.95
N GLU A 194 -17.09 -10.64 21.19
CA GLU A 194 -18.16 -9.62 21.38
C GLU A 194 -19.07 -9.48 20.15
N ILE A 195 -19.74 -10.58 19.76
CA ILE A 195 -20.97 -10.48 18.96
C ILE A 195 -22.15 -10.80 19.88
N GLU A 196 -22.63 -9.80 20.62
CA GLU A 196 -24.01 -9.83 21.10
C GLU A 196 -24.93 -9.82 19.87
N LEU A 197 -25.55 -10.97 19.61
CA LEU A 197 -26.65 -11.10 18.68
C LEU A 197 -27.86 -10.39 19.29
N GLU A 198 -28.14 -9.16 18.88
CA GLU A 198 -29.44 -8.55 19.14
C GLU A 198 -30.53 -9.42 18.49
N SER A 199 -31.44 -9.89 19.34
CA SER A 199 -32.63 -10.69 19.01
C SER A 199 -33.79 -9.82 18.59
#